data_AF-A0A1G0R5R8-F1
#
_entry.id   AF-A0A1G0R5R8-F1
#
_cell.length_a   1.000
_cell.length_b   1.000
_cell.length_c   1.000
_cell.angle_alpha   90.00
_cell.angle_beta   90.00
_cell.angle_gamma   90.00
#
_symmetry.space_group_name_H-M   'P 1'
#
loop_
_entity.id
_entity.type
_entity.pdbx_description
1 polymer ?
#
loop_
_entity_poly.entity_id
_entity_poly.type
_entity_poly.pdbx_seq_one_letter_code
_entity_poly.pdbx_strand_id
1 'polypeptide(L)' 'MSNTNENLKPLKLYPSQKRTTIMRVSKRNYTIIKKIAKNEERSITYIADRVLEKGLLAEQQNQEHK' A
#
# COMPACT_ATOMS: atom_id res chain seq x y z
N MET A 1 3.77 -48.72 -2.10
CA MET A 1 3.42 -48.34 -3.49
C MET A 1 3.09 -46.86 -3.48
N SER A 2 4.01 -46.05 -3.99
CA SER A 2 3.88 -44.59 -4.06
C SER A 2 3.38 -44.20 -5.44
N ASN A 3 2.46 -43.23 -5.50
CA ASN A 3 2.34 -42.18 -6.52
C ASN A 3 0.88 -41.73 -6.68
N THR A 4 0.41 -40.90 -5.74
CA THR A 4 -0.64 -39.93 -6.06
C THR A 4 0.05 -38.69 -6.60
N ASN A 5 0.22 -38.64 -7.92
CA ASN A 5 0.48 -37.39 -8.64
C ASN A 5 -0.74 -36.50 -8.45
N GLU A 6 -0.73 -35.71 -7.37
CA GLU A 6 -1.68 -34.62 -7.20
C GLU A 6 -1.47 -33.67 -8.38
N ASN A 7 -2.46 -33.68 -9.28
CA ASN A 7 -2.58 -32.78 -10.40
C ASN A 7 -2.82 -31.38 -9.84
N LEU A 8 -1.74 -30.74 -9.39
CA LEU A 8 -1.72 -29.35 -8.94
C LEU A 8 -2.02 -28.50 -10.17
N LYS A 9 -3.30 -28.20 -10.37
CA LYS A 9 -3.73 -27.18 -11.32
C LYS A 9 -2.90 -25.93 -11.02
N PRO A 10 -2.23 -25.32 -12.02
CA PRO A 10 -1.53 -24.08 -11.79
C PRO A 10 -2.54 -23.07 -11.24
N LEU A 11 -2.24 -22.52 -10.06
CA LEU A 11 -2.93 -21.36 -9.53
C LEU A 11 -2.91 -20.30 -10.62
N LYS A 12 -4.05 -20.10 -11.29
CA LYS A 12 -4.21 -19.02 -12.27
C LYS A 12 -3.95 -17.74 -11.49
N LEU A 13 -2.81 -17.10 -11.76
CA LEU A 13 -2.50 -15.78 -11.25
C LEU A 13 -3.53 -14.82 -11.86
N TYR A 14 -4.64 -14.60 -11.16
CA TYR A 14 -5.57 -13.55 -11.54
C TYR A 14 -4.78 -12.23 -11.51
N PRO A 15 -4.85 -11.38 -12.55
CA PRO A 15 -4.19 -10.09 -12.50
C PRO A 15 -4.66 -9.39 -11.23
N SER A 16 -3.73 -9.01 -10.35
CA SER A 16 -4.08 -8.40 -9.06
C SER A 16 -4.99 -7.22 -9.37
N GLN A 17 -6.27 -7.33 -9.01
CA GLN A 17 -7.24 -6.27 -9.26
C GLN A 17 -6.74 -5.04 -8.52
N LYS A 18 -6.29 -4.02 -9.27
CA LYS A 18 -5.94 -2.72 -8.70
C LYS A 18 -7.25 -2.15 -8.14
N ARG A 19 -7.42 -2.24 -6.82
CA ARG A 19 -8.56 -1.66 -6.12
C ARG A 19 -8.30 -0.16 -5.97
N THR A 20 -9.20 0.65 -6.51
CA THR A 20 -9.16 2.10 -6.27
C THR A 20 -9.88 2.39 -4.96
N THR A 21 -9.18 3.01 -4.02
CA THR A 21 -9.74 3.42 -2.73
C THR A 21 -9.76 4.95 -2.63
N ILE A 22 -10.85 5.50 -2.10
CA ILE A 22 -10.96 6.93 -1.82
C ILE A 22 -10.52 7.16 -0.38
N MET A 23 -9.44 7.93 -0.19
CA MET A 23 -8.96 8.33 1.13
C MET A 23 -9.52 9.71 1.51
N ARG A 24 -10.17 9.81 2.67
CA ARG A 24 -10.56 11.11 3.25
C ARG A 24 -9.38 11.70 4.02
N VAL A 25 -9.07 12.95 3.75
CA VAL A 25 -8.01 13.70 4.42
C VAL A 25 -8.48 15.12 4.76
N SER A 26 -7.88 15.73 5.78
CA SER A 26 -8.13 17.14 6.08
C SER A 26 -7.60 18.03 4.95
N LYS A 27 -8.21 19.22 4.79
CA LYS A 27 -7.77 20.19 3.77
C LYS A 27 -6.29 20.58 3.94
N ARG A 28 -5.84 20.76 5.19
CA ARG A 28 -4.43 21.06 5.51
C ARG A 28 -3.49 19.96 5.04
N ASN A 29 -3.80 18.70 5.36
CA ASN A 29 -2.95 17.57 4.98
C ASN A 29 -2.94 17.38 3.47
N TYR A 30 -4.08 17.52 2.79
CA TYR A 30 -4.14 17.49 1.34
C TYR A 30 -3.25 18.55 0.68
N THR A 31 -3.27 19.79 1.20
CA THR A 31 -2.40 20.87 0.68
C THR A 31 -0.92 20.54 0.84
N ILE A 32 -0.52 19.96 1.98
CA ILE A 32 0.86 19.53 2.23
C ILE A 32 1.26 18.43 1.23
N ILE A 33 0.45 17.38 1.10
CA ILE A 33 0.69 16.27 0.16
C ILE A 33 0.80 16.81 -1.27
N LYS A 34 -0.09 17.71 -1.68
CA LYS A 34 -0.08 18.33 -3.01
C LYS A 34 1.20 19.13 -3.27
N LYS A 35 1.70 19.88 -2.28
CA LYS A 35 2.95 20.64 -2.41
C LYS A 35 4.16 19.71 -2.56
N ILE A 36 4.22 18.65 -1.77
CA ILE A 36 5.28 17.63 -1.86
C ILE A 36 5.24 16.94 -3.24
N ALA A 37 4.06 16.51 -3.67
CA ALA A 37 3.88 15.87 -4.98
C ALA A 37 4.38 16.75 -6.13
N LYS A 38 4.10 18.06 -6.08
CA LYS A 38 4.61 19.03 -7.05
C LYS A 38 6.13 19.14 -7.01
N ASN A 39 6.71 19.23 -5.82
CA ASN A 39 8.16 19.40 -5.66
C ASN A 39 8.95 18.14 -6.07
N GLU A 40 8.37 16.96 -5.89
CA GLU A 40 9.01 15.68 -6.22
C GLU A 40 8.64 15.16 -7.62
N GLU A 41 7.82 15.89 -8.37
CA GLU A 41 7.30 15.47 -9.69
C GLU A 41 6.63 14.08 -9.66
N ARG A 42 5.89 13.80 -8.57
CA ARG A 42 5.15 12.55 -8.36
C ARG A 42 3.65 12.79 -8.27
N SER A 43 2.87 11.71 -8.38
CA SER A 43 1.42 11.80 -8.17
C SER A 43 1.09 12.01 -6.69
N ILE A 44 -0.04 12.68 -6.43
CA ILE A 44 -0.59 12.85 -5.08
C ILE A 44 -0.84 11.49 -4.41
N THR A 45 -1.31 10.50 -5.18
CA THR A 45 -1.53 9.12 -4.72
C THR A 45 -0.23 8.47 -4.24
N TYR A 46 0.85 8.59 -5.00
CA TYR A 46 2.15 8.03 -4.60
C TYR A 46 2.66 8.63 -3.28
N ILE A 47 2.55 9.95 -3.12
CA ILE A 47 2.96 10.62 -1.88
C ILE A 47 2.06 10.22 -0.71
N ALA A 48 0.75 10.09 -0.95
CA ALA A 48 -0.20 9.65 0.08
C ALA A 48 0.12 8.23 0.57
N ASP A 49 0.35 7.28 -0.33
CA ASP A 49 0.69 5.90 0.01
C ASP A 49 1.98 5.84 0.83
N ARG A 50 3.02 6.58 0.40
CA ARG A 50 4.30 6.66 1.13
C ARG A 50 4.14 7.21 2.55
N VAL A 51 3.26 8.17 2.76
CA VAL A 51 3.01 8.74 4.10
C VAL A 51 2.30 7.73 5.00
N LEU A 52 1.34 6.98 4.46
CA LEU A 52 0.65 5.92 5.20
C LEU A 52 1.62 4.81 5.63
N GLU A 53 2.46 4.33 4.71
CA GLU A 53 3.46 3.29 5.02
C GLU A 53 4.39 3.72 6.14
N LYS A 54 4.92 4.96 6.09
CA LYS A 54 5.78 5.48 7.15
C LYS A 54 5.07 5.60 8.49
N GLY A 55 3.79 5.99 8.48
CA GLY A 55 2.96 6.04 9.69
C GLY A 55 2.76 4.66 10.32
N LEU A 56 2.41 3.66 9.50
CA LEU A 56 2.22 2.27 9.94
C LEU A 56 3.49 1.69 10.56
N LEU A 57 4.65 1.91 9.93
CA LEU A 57 5.94 1.45 10.46
C LEU A 57 6.29 2.11 11.81
N ALA A 58 6.02 3.41 11.94
CA ALA A 58 6.24 4.12 13.20
C ALA A 58 5.31 3.63 14.32
N GLU A 59 4.06 3.26 13.99
CA GLU A 59 3.14 2.67 14.96
C GLU A 59 3.58 1.27 15.40
N GLN A 60 4.06 0.42 14.48
CA GLN A 60 4.58 -0.91 14.80
C GLN A 60 5.75 -0.85 15.78
N GLN A 61 6.73 0.03 15.52
CA GLN A 61 7.88 0.22 16.40
C GLN A 61 7.46 0.69 17.81
N ASN A 62 6.47 1.57 17.90
CA ASN A 62 5.96 2.03 19.20
C ASN A 62 5.19 0.95 19.98
N GLN A 63 4.69 -0.10 19.31
CA GLN A 63 4.04 -1.24 19.96
C GLN A 63 5.04 -2.29 20.45
N GLU A 64 6.17 -2.46 19.76
CA GLU A 64 7.22 -3.40 20.16
C GLU A 64 8.02 -2.94 21.41
N HIS A 65 7.95 -1.66 21.74
CA HIS A 65 8.61 -1.05 22.91
C HIS A 65 7.68 -0.81 24.11
N LYS A 66 6.45 -1.35 24.10
CA LYS A 66 5.49 -1.29 25.21
C LYS A 66 5.31 -2.67 25.85
#